data_AF-A0A498STZ5-F1
#
_entry.id   AF-A0A498STZ5-F1
#
_cell.length_a   1.000
_cell.length_b   1.000
_cell.length_c   1.000
_cell.angle_alpha   90.00
_cell.angle_beta   90.00
_cell.angle_gamma   90.00
#
_symmetry.space_group_name_H-M   'P 1'
#
loop_
_entity.id
_entity.type
_entity.pdbx_description
1 polymer ?
#
loop_
_entity_poly.entity_id
_entity_poly.type
_entity_poly.pdbx_seq_one_letter_code
_entity_poly.pdbx_strand_id
1 'polypeptide(L)'
;GKQFDFILLDPPWENKSVKRKTVYPTYGDQTWMSDLHVPELLTEMGLFATWVTNNARHLKFIDDIIEYFGFEKIATWRWLKVTSGGEPVYSLDSQHKQPFENIVFACNGAARKYYMKIVDEFVLIRHIFIMLQALGILEESAEQLELYGRYLLPRTTTIGFEAAKLQNIRYFV
;
A
#
# COMPACT_ATOMS: atom_id res chain seq x y z
N GLY A 1 -4.76 17.66 12.22
CA GLY A 1 -5.00 16.50 13.10
C GLY A 1 -3.67 15.84 13.42
N LYS A 2 -3.66 14.59 13.90
CA LYS A 2 -2.44 13.78 13.97
C LYS A 2 -1.93 13.51 12.55
N GLN A 3 -0.61 13.60 12.34
CA GLN A 3 0.05 13.24 11.10
C GLN A 3 0.92 11.98 11.30
N PHE A 4 1.31 11.35 10.20
CA PHE A 4 2.06 10.08 10.19
C PHE A 4 3.30 10.20 9.32
N ASP A 5 4.39 9.57 9.75
CA ASP A 5 5.65 9.49 9.02
C ASP A 5 5.58 8.49 7.86
N PHE A 6 4.68 7.50 7.98
CA PHE A 6 4.44 6.51 6.94
C PHE A 6 2.95 6.21 6.80
N ILE A 7 2.45 6.24 5.57
CA ILE A 7 1.09 5.80 5.26
C ILE A 7 1.16 4.65 4.24
N LEU A 8 0.61 3.50 4.62
CA LEU A 8 0.37 2.37 3.72
C LEU A 8 -1.11 2.30 3.36
N LEU A 9 -1.41 2.33 2.07
CA LEU A 9 -2.76 2.16 1.55
C LEU A 9 -2.89 0.81 0.84
N ASP A 10 -3.87 -0.02 1.24
CA ASP A 10 -4.27 -1.26 0.55
C ASP A 10 -5.67 -1.11 -0.10
N PRO A 11 -5.78 -0.42 -1.26
CA PRO A 11 -7.07 -0.14 -1.87
C PRO A 11 -7.92 -1.38 -2.13
N PRO A 12 -9.26 -1.30 -1.98
CA PRO A 12 -10.17 -2.37 -2.37
C PRO A 12 -10.34 -2.40 -3.90
N TRP A 13 -9.27 -2.73 -4.62
CA TRP A 13 -9.24 -2.75 -6.09
C TRP A 13 -10.39 -3.57 -6.68
N GLU A 14 -11.05 -3.02 -7.70
CA GLU A 14 -12.06 -3.78 -8.43
C GLU A 14 -11.45 -5.05 -9.04
N ASN A 15 -12.00 -6.21 -8.68
CA ASN A 15 -11.64 -7.46 -9.31
C ASN A 15 -12.86 -8.03 -10.04
N LYS A 16 -12.67 -8.46 -11.30
CA LYS A 16 -13.71 -9.13 -12.10
C LYS A 16 -14.30 -10.35 -11.37
N SER A 17 -13.53 -11.01 -10.50
CA SER A 17 -14.02 -12.11 -9.67
C SER A 17 -14.89 -11.65 -8.48
N VAL A 18 -14.58 -10.49 -7.89
CA VAL A 18 -15.31 -9.90 -6.76
C VAL A 18 -16.63 -9.27 -7.20
N LYS A 19 -16.76 -8.81 -8.46
CA LYS A 19 -18.06 -8.38 -9.03
C LYS A 19 -19.17 -9.44 -8.96
N ARG A 20 -18.84 -10.72 -8.79
CA ARG A 20 -19.81 -11.82 -8.62
C ARG A 20 -20.21 -12.07 -7.16
N LYS A 21 -19.52 -11.48 -6.18
CA LYS A 21 -19.84 -11.55 -4.75
C LYS A 21 -20.19 -10.14 -4.28
N THR A 22 -21.47 -9.90 -4.07
CA THR A 22 -22.12 -8.63 -3.67
C THR A 22 -21.74 -8.14 -2.26
N VAL A 23 -20.48 -8.30 -1.84
CA VAL A 23 -20.04 -8.12 -0.44
C VAL A 23 -19.27 -6.80 -0.24
N TYR A 24 -18.69 -6.24 -1.30
CA TYR A 24 -18.00 -4.95 -1.24
C TYR A 24 -18.56 -3.99 -2.29
N PRO A 25 -18.93 -2.75 -1.92
CA PRO A 25 -19.20 -1.71 -2.91
C PRO A 25 -17.92 -1.50 -3.73
N THR A 26 -17.91 -1.96 -4.97
CA THR A 26 -16.91 -1.54 -5.95
C THR A 26 -17.27 -0.12 -6.37
N TYR A 27 -16.52 0.85 -5.86
CA TYR A 27 -16.69 2.26 -6.22
C TYR A 27 -16.30 2.42 -7.69
N GLY A 28 -17.32 2.44 -8.56
CA GLY A 28 -17.16 2.56 -10.01
C GLY A 28 -16.60 3.92 -10.45
N ASP A 29 -16.54 4.89 -9.54
CA ASP A 29 -15.81 6.13 -9.68
C ASP A 29 -14.70 6.15 -8.63
N GLN A 30 -13.44 6.28 -9.06
CA GLN A 30 -12.29 6.14 -8.18
C GLN A 30 -12.02 7.40 -7.31
N THR A 31 -13.03 8.26 -7.19
CA THR A 31 -13.03 9.51 -6.40
C THR A 31 -12.80 9.29 -4.91
N TRP A 32 -13.10 8.09 -4.41
CA TRP A 32 -12.98 7.76 -2.99
C TRP A 32 -11.54 7.92 -2.44
N MET A 33 -10.51 7.79 -3.28
CA MET A 33 -9.13 8.02 -2.82
C MET A 33 -8.87 9.49 -2.52
N SER A 34 -9.50 10.41 -3.27
CA SER A 34 -9.40 11.84 -3.01
C SER A 34 -10.03 12.21 -1.66
N ASP A 35 -11.08 11.52 -1.24
CA ASP A 35 -11.79 11.74 0.04
C ASP A 35 -10.99 11.28 1.27
N LEU A 36 -9.89 10.53 1.09
CA LEU A 36 -9.04 10.07 2.19
C LEU A 36 -8.19 11.19 2.81
N HIS A 37 -8.06 12.33 2.12
CA HIS A 37 -7.23 13.47 2.53
C HIS A 37 -5.80 13.05 2.94
N VAL A 38 -5.19 12.10 2.21
CA VAL A 38 -3.82 11.60 2.49
C VAL A 38 -2.79 12.73 2.64
N PRO A 39 -2.80 13.81 1.83
CA PRO A 39 -1.86 14.92 2.00
C PRO A 39 -1.92 15.61 3.37
N GLU A 40 -3.09 15.62 4.02
CA GLU A 40 -3.27 16.24 5.33
C GLU A 40 -2.80 15.32 6.47
N LEU A 41 -2.81 14.01 6.23
CA LEU A 41 -2.43 12.97 7.19
C LEU A 41 -0.95 12.64 7.14
N LEU A 42 -0.27 12.88 6.02
CA LEU A 42 1.16 12.62 5.88
C LEU A 42 1.97 13.80 6.42
N THR A 43 3.06 13.55 7.15
CA THR A 43 4.01 14.61 7.49
C THR A 43 4.71 15.13 6.23
N GLU A 44 5.25 16.36 6.28
CA GLU A 44 5.96 16.96 5.14
C GLU A 44 7.16 16.10 4.67
N MET A 45 7.81 15.41 5.62
CA MET A 45 8.91 14.48 5.38
C MET A 45 8.45 13.03 5.30
N GLY A 46 7.15 12.76 5.23
CA GLY A 46 6.60 11.41 5.30
C GLY A 46 6.69 10.63 3.99
N LEU A 47 6.55 9.32 4.11
CA LEU A 47 6.52 8.38 2.98
C LEU A 47 5.10 7.82 2.78
N PHE A 48 4.60 7.92 1.56
CA PHE A 48 3.38 7.26 1.14
C PHE A 48 3.71 6.00 0.35
N ALA A 49 3.02 4.90 0.65
CA ALA A 49 3.06 3.67 -0.13
C ALA A 49 1.65 3.16 -0.41
N THR A 50 1.43 2.61 -1.60
CA THR A 50 0.15 1.98 -1.94
C THR A 50 0.33 0.67 -2.69
N TRP A 51 -0.43 -0.34 -2.28
CA TRP A 51 -0.54 -1.61 -3.00
C TRP A 51 -1.33 -1.41 -4.29
N VAL A 52 -0.82 -1.95 -5.40
CA VAL A 52 -1.46 -1.85 -6.71
C VAL A 52 -1.39 -3.19 -7.43
N THR A 53 -2.53 -3.64 -7.96
CA THR A 53 -2.58 -4.82 -8.83
C THR A 53 -1.77 -4.60 -10.11
N ASN A 54 -1.44 -5.66 -10.85
CA ASN A 54 -0.78 -5.56 -12.17
C ASN A 54 -1.69 -5.00 -13.30
N ASN A 55 -2.90 -4.55 -12.99
CA ASN A 55 -3.76 -3.92 -13.97
C ASN A 55 -3.22 -2.52 -14.33
N ALA A 56 -2.85 -2.33 -15.61
CA ALA A 56 -2.33 -1.06 -16.11
C ALA A 56 -3.25 0.15 -15.83
N ARG A 57 -4.59 -0.04 -15.79
CA ARG A 57 -5.51 1.03 -15.40
C ARG A 57 -5.37 1.42 -13.93
N HIS A 58 -5.16 0.47 -13.02
CA HIS A 58 -4.95 0.78 -11.61
C HIS A 58 -3.61 1.49 -11.39
N LEU A 59 -2.55 1.07 -12.11
CA LEU A 59 -1.26 1.75 -12.07
C LEU A 59 -1.37 3.20 -12.56
N LYS A 60 -2.00 3.43 -13.72
CA LYS A 60 -2.21 4.77 -14.26
C LYS A 60 -3.03 5.64 -13.31
N PHE A 61 -4.11 5.09 -12.75
CA PHE A 61 -4.91 5.80 -11.76
C PHE A 61 -4.11 6.21 -10.51
N ILE A 62 -3.22 5.34 -10.02
CA ILE A 62 -2.34 5.69 -8.88
C ILE A 62 -1.36 6.80 -9.26
N ASP A 63 -0.80 6.79 -10.48
CA ASP A 63 0.04 7.89 -10.93
C ASP A 63 -0.74 9.22 -10.93
N ASP A 64 -1.99 9.22 -11.41
CA ASP A 64 -2.85 10.41 -11.42
C ASP A 64 -3.22 10.88 -10.00
N ILE A 65 -3.46 9.95 -9.06
CA ILE A 65 -3.72 10.30 -7.65
C ILE A 65 -2.49 10.84 -6.95
N ILE A 66 -1.30 10.28 -7.20
CA ILE A 66 -0.04 10.78 -6.65
C ILE A 66 0.17 12.24 -7.08
N GLU A 67 -0.06 12.53 -8.37
CA GLU A 67 0.01 13.89 -8.89
C GLU A 67 -1.06 14.80 -8.25
N TYR A 68 -2.30 14.33 -8.14
CA TYR A 68 -3.39 15.07 -7.47
C TYR A 68 -3.08 15.41 -6.01
N PHE A 69 -2.42 14.50 -5.28
CA PHE A 69 -1.96 14.71 -3.91
C PHE A 69 -0.78 15.69 -3.81
N GLY A 70 -0.19 16.12 -4.94
CA GLY A 70 1.00 16.96 -4.96
C GLY A 70 2.26 16.22 -4.53
N PHE A 71 2.27 14.89 -4.67
CA PHE A 71 3.42 14.05 -4.37
C PHE A 71 4.23 13.73 -5.63
N GLU A 72 5.48 13.33 -5.41
CA GLU A 72 6.36 12.79 -6.42
C GLU A 72 6.49 11.27 -6.24
N LYS A 73 6.31 10.53 -7.34
CA LYS A 73 6.57 9.09 -7.36
C LYS A 73 8.08 8.84 -7.19
N ILE A 74 8.42 7.97 -6.24
CA ILE A 74 9.80 7.58 -5.94
C ILE A 74 10.22 6.37 -6.79
N ALA A 75 9.49 5.26 -6.64
CA ALA A 75 9.73 4.00 -7.33
C ALA A 75 8.56 3.02 -7.14
N THR A 76 8.63 1.87 -7.82
CA THR A 76 7.71 0.75 -7.67
C THR A 76 8.46 -0.53 -7.26
N TRP A 77 8.15 -1.05 -6.08
CA TRP A 77 8.57 -2.40 -5.69
C TRP A 77 7.60 -3.45 -6.22
N ARG A 78 8.14 -4.58 -6.68
CA ARG A 78 7.38 -5.74 -7.16
C ARG A 78 7.52 -6.84 -6.12
N TRP A 79 6.50 -6.97 -5.27
CA TRP A 79 6.49 -7.98 -4.22
C TRP A 79 6.27 -9.38 -4.83
N LEU A 80 7.33 -10.17 -4.88
CA LEU A 80 7.33 -11.48 -5.52
C LEU A 80 6.71 -12.54 -4.59
N LYS A 81 5.74 -13.28 -5.12
CA LYS A 81 5.09 -14.41 -4.48
C LYS A 81 5.83 -15.68 -4.89
N VAL A 82 6.43 -16.33 -3.91
CA VAL A 82 7.22 -17.55 -4.08
C VAL A 82 6.57 -18.72 -3.35
N THR A 83 6.85 -19.93 -3.83
CA THR A 83 6.54 -21.20 -3.17
C THR A 83 7.41 -21.40 -1.93
N SER A 84 7.14 -22.44 -1.14
CA SER A 84 8.02 -22.84 -0.03
C SER A 84 9.44 -23.22 -0.47
N GLY A 85 9.62 -23.58 -1.74
CA GLY A 85 10.93 -23.85 -2.34
C GLY A 85 11.65 -22.59 -2.85
N GLY A 86 11.06 -21.39 -2.73
CA GLY A 86 11.66 -20.14 -3.22
C GLY A 86 11.36 -19.82 -4.69
N GLU A 87 10.71 -20.73 -5.41
CA GLU A 87 10.36 -20.54 -6.82
C GLU A 87 9.12 -19.64 -7.00
N PRO A 88 9.07 -18.76 -8.02
CA PRO A 88 7.88 -17.97 -8.33
C PRO A 88 6.62 -18.84 -8.51
N VAL A 89 5.48 -18.40 -7.95
CA VAL A 89 4.21 -19.15 -8.05
C VAL A 89 3.64 -19.24 -9.49
N TYR A 90 4.10 -18.35 -10.37
CA TYR A 90 3.86 -18.35 -11.81
C TYR A 90 5.16 -17.90 -12.51
N SER A 91 5.33 -18.24 -13.79
CA SER A 91 6.42 -17.66 -14.58
C SER A 91 6.31 -16.14 -14.63
N LEU A 92 7.45 -15.44 -14.54
CA LEU A 92 7.54 -13.99 -14.73
C LEU A 92 7.09 -13.57 -16.14
N ASP A 93 7.24 -14.45 -17.13
CA ASP A 93 6.85 -14.20 -18.52
C ASP A 93 5.35 -14.46 -18.79
N SER A 94 4.58 -14.80 -17.76
CA SER A 94 3.16 -15.15 -17.91
C SER A 94 2.31 -13.95 -18.31
N GLN A 95 1.70 -13.98 -19.48
CA GLN A 95 0.85 -12.90 -19.99
C GLN A 95 -0.46 -12.71 -19.20
N HIS A 96 -0.88 -13.70 -18.41
CA HIS A 96 -2.19 -13.68 -17.73
C HIS A 96 -2.11 -13.51 -16.22
N LYS A 97 -1.11 -14.12 -15.57
CA LYS A 97 -0.94 -14.07 -14.11
C LYS A 97 0.51 -13.84 -13.79
N GLN A 98 0.79 -12.66 -13.26
CA GLN A 98 2.11 -12.30 -12.78
C GLN A 98 2.29 -12.76 -11.33
N PRO A 99 3.46 -13.30 -10.96
CA PRO A 99 3.72 -13.83 -9.61
C PRO A 99 4.04 -12.72 -8.61
N PHE A 100 3.63 -11.47 -8.85
CA PHE A 100 3.92 -10.36 -7.95
C PHE A 100 2.76 -9.38 -7.87
N GLU A 101 2.79 -8.50 -6.88
CA GLU A 101 1.96 -7.29 -6.81
C GLU A 101 2.88 -6.07 -6.67
N ASN A 102 2.36 -4.89 -7.01
CA ASN A 102 3.15 -3.66 -6.99
C ASN A 102 2.93 -2.90 -5.69
N ILE A 103 3.98 -2.26 -5.21
CA ILE A 103 3.94 -1.26 -4.15
C ILE A 103 4.53 0.00 -4.75
N VAL A 104 3.71 1.02 -4.93
CA VAL A 104 4.17 2.32 -5.43
C VAL A 104 4.49 3.21 -4.24
N PHE A 105 5.68 3.79 -4.24
CA PHE A 105 6.13 4.75 -3.23
C PHE A 105 6.08 6.16 -3.79
N ALA A 106 5.62 7.10 -2.98
CA ALA A 106 5.63 8.52 -3.28
C ALA A 106 5.87 9.34 -2.01
N CYS A 107 6.29 10.59 -2.17
CA CYS A 107 6.46 11.52 -1.05
C CYS A 107 6.25 12.96 -1.52
N ASN A 108 6.27 13.92 -0.60
CA ASN A 108 6.43 15.32 -0.99
C ASN A 108 7.78 15.51 -1.72
N GLY A 109 7.82 16.37 -2.76
CA GLY A 109 9.06 16.65 -3.50
C GLY A 109 10.22 17.11 -2.61
N ALA A 110 9.93 17.88 -1.56
CA ALA A 110 10.95 18.31 -0.57
C ALA A 110 11.62 17.14 0.16
N ALA A 111 10.89 16.02 0.31
CA ALA A 111 11.35 14.81 0.99
C ALA A 111 12.09 13.84 0.06
N ARG A 112 12.04 14.02 -1.27
CA ARG A 112 12.55 13.05 -2.27
C ARG A 112 13.99 12.63 -2.04
N LYS A 113 14.85 13.57 -1.60
CA LYS A 113 16.28 13.36 -1.33
C LYS A 113 16.57 12.40 -0.17
N TYR A 114 15.62 12.17 0.73
CA TYR A 114 15.77 11.24 1.85
C TYR A 114 15.43 9.79 1.47
N TYR A 115 14.68 9.60 0.38
CA TYR A 115 14.21 8.29 -0.08
C TYR A 115 14.97 7.74 -1.29
N MET A 116 16.22 8.15 -1.48
CA MET A 116 17.06 7.73 -2.62
C MET A 116 17.39 6.23 -2.63
N LYS A 117 17.26 5.55 -1.48
CA LYS A 117 17.43 4.09 -1.37
C LYS A 117 16.26 3.29 -1.94
N ILE A 118 15.08 3.92 -2.11
CA ILE A 118 13.91 3.27 -2.70
C ILE A 118 14.02 3.38 -4.21
N VAL A 119 14.30 2.26 -4.87
CA VAL A 119 14.44 2.12 -6.33
C VAL A 119 13.51 1.03 -6.85
N ASP A 120 13.29 0.98 -8.17
CA ASP A 120 12.46 -0.06 -8.80
C ASP A 120 13.12 -1.44 -8.65
N GLU A 121 12.48 -2.36 -7.93
CA GLU A 121 13.10 -3.65 -7.61
C GLU A 121 12.06 -4.75 -7.37
N PHE A 122 12.48 -6.02 -7.48
CA PHE A 122 11.72 -7.16 -6.98
C PHE A 122 12.09 -7.44 -5.53
N VAL A 123 11.08 -7.61 -4.69
CA VAL A 123 11.30 -7.73 -3.25
C VAL A 123 10.54 -8.92 -2.67
N LEU A 124 11.17 -9.61 -1.71
CA LEU A 124 10.55 -10.65 -0.89
C LEU A 124 10.30 -10.07 0.50
N ILE A 125 9.10 -9.57 0.71
CA ILE A 125 8.74 -8.84 1.93
C ILE A 125 7.63 -9.60 2.66
N ARG A 126 7.72 -9.68 3.98
CA ARG A 126 6.60 -10.11 4.84
C ARG A 126 5.83 -8.92 5.40
N HIS A 127 6.55 -7.90 5.87
CA HIS A 127 5.99 -6.69 6.47
C HIS A 127 6.75 -5.47 5.97
N ILE A 128 6.07 -4.59 5.22
CA ILE A 128 6.70 -3.43 4.56
C ILE A 128 7.34 -2.48 5.56
N PHE A 129 6.66 -2.15 6.66
CA PHE A 129 7.18 -1.21 7.64
C PHE A 129 8.48 -1.69 8.30
N ILE A 130 8.51 -2.95 8.73
CA ILE A 130 9.71 -3.57 9.32
C ILE A 130 10.87 -3.57 8.32
N MET A 131 10.59 -3.84 7.05
CA MET A 131 11.62 -3.79 5.99
C MET A 131 12.16 -2.37 5.80
N LEU A 132 11.29 -1.36 5.78
CA LEU A 132 11.72 0.04 5.66
C LEU A 132 12.59 0.47 6.85
N GLN A 133 12.27 0.01 8.07
CA GLN A 133 13.11 0.23 9.25
C GLN A 133 14.46 -0.47 9.14
N ALA A 134 14.48 -1.74 8.73
CA ALA A 134 15.70 -2.51 8.56
C ALA A 134 16.65 -1.92 7.50
N LEU A 135 16.11 -1.26 6.47
CA LEU A 135 16.88 -0.54 5.45
C LEU A 135 17.35 0.86 5.89
N GLY A 136 16.97 1.28 7.11
CA GLY A 136 17.22 2.63 7.64
C GLY A 136 16.54 3.70 6.79
N ILE A 137 15.35 3.41 6.26
CA ILE A 137 14.51 4.35 5.52
C ILE A 137 13.52 5.03 6.48
N LEU A 138 12.99 4.28 7.45
CA LEU A 138 12.15 4.79 8.52
C LEU A 138 12.82 4.56 9.87
N GLU A 139 12.60 5.46 10.81
CA GLU A 139 13.06 5.31 12.18
C GLU A 139 12.21 4.28 12.95
N GLU A 140 12.77 3.74 14.03
CA GLU A 140 12.04 2.80 14.91
C GLU A 140 10.82 3.45 15.61
N SER A 141 10.90 4.77 15.81
CA SER A 141 9.88 5.63 16.40
C SER A 141 8.85 6.15 15.39
N ALA A 142 9.02 5.88 14.10
CA ALA A 142 8.15 6.40 13.05
C ALA A 142 6.68 6.00 13.30
N GLU A 143 5.78 6.98 13.24
CA GLU A 143 4.35 6.75 13.38
C GLU A 143 3.75 6.34 12.04
N GLN A 144 3.14 5.14 11.99
CA GLN A 144 2.54 4.61 10.76
C GLN A 144 1.02 4.51 10.83
N LEU A 145 0.40 4.74 9.67
CA LEU A 145 -1.01 4.54 9.39
C LEU A 145 -1.18 3.51 8.27
N GLU A 146 -2.01 2.50 8.50
CA GLU A 146 -2.46 1.55 7.48
C GLU A 146 -3.94 1.79 7.17
N LEU A 147 -4.23 2.16 5.93
CA LEU A 147 -5.58 2.37 5.43
C LEU A 147 -6.07 1.12 4.67
N TYR A 148 -7.32 0.74 4.92
CA TYR A 148 -7.96 -0.51 4.48
C TYR A 148 -7.29 -1.79 5.01
N GLY A 149 -6.56 -1.68 6.13
CA GLY A 149 -5.96 -2.84 6.77
C GLY A 149 -6.99 -3.85 7.27
N ARG A 150 -6.64 -5.13 7.17
CA ARG A 150 -7.52 -6.26 7.53
C ARG A 150 -7.18 -6.90 8.88
N TYR A 151 -6.00 -6.59 9.40
CA TYR A 151 -5.46 -7.12 10.65
C TYR A 151 -4.69 -6.01 11.36
N LEU A 152 -4.39 -6.22 12.65
CA LEU A 152 -3.59 -5.27 13.42
C LEU A 152 -2.11 -5.63 13.29
N LEU A 153 -1.30 -4.61 13.01
CA LEU A 153 0.16 -4.71 13.01
C LEU A 153 0.72 -4.00 14.25
N PRO A 154 1.84 -4.50 14.84
CA PRO A 154 2.50 -3.81 15.94
C PRO A 154 2.83 -2.36 15.57
N ARG A 155 2.64 -1.44 16.52
CA ARG A 155 2.94 0.00 16.35
C ARG A 155 2.28 0.63 15.12
N THR A 156 1.11 0.12 14.70
CA THR A 156 0.39 0.60 13.53
C THR A 156 -0.96 1.13 13.92
N THR A 157 -1.29 2.35 13.49
CA THR A 157 -2.69 2.79 13.49
C THR A 157 -3.34 2.18 12.25
N THR A 158 -4.27 1.24 12.42
CA THR A 158 -4.95 0.62 11.27
C THR A 158 -6.40 1.07 11.19
N ILE A 159 -6.82 1.53 10.02
CA ILE A 159 -8.21 1.87 9.70
C ILE A 159 -8.71 0.91 8.63
N GLY A 160 -9.75 0.13 8.93
CA GLY A 160 -10.40 -0.76 7.98
C GLY A 160 -11.58 -1.50 8.60
N PHE A 161 -12.60 -1.85 7.80
CA PHE A 161 -13.81 -2.49 8.32
C PHE A 161 -13.53 -3.85 8.98
N GLU A 162 -12.57 -4.60 8.46
CA GLU A 162 -12.17 -5.89 9.06
C GLU A 162 -11.35 -5.67 10.33
N ALA A 163 -10.40 -4.72 10.34
CA ALA A 163 -9.67 -4.36 11.56
C ALA A 163 -10.60 -3.89 12.68
N ALA A 164 -11.67 -3.15 12.36
CA ALA A 164 -12.66 -2.70 13.33
C ALA A 164 -13.39 -3.88 14.02
N LYS A 165 -13.53 -5.04 13.38
CA LYS A 165 -14.11 -6.23 14.02
C LYS A 165 -13.24 -6.73 15.17
N LEU A 166 -11.92 -6.55 15.09
CA LEU A 166 -10.97 -6.93 16.14
C LEU A 166 -11.04 -6.04 17.38
N GLN A 167 -11.82 -4.95 17.33
CA GLN A 167 -12.13 -4.11 18.49
C GLN A 167 -13.50 -4.42 19.11
N ASN A 168 -14.21 -5.43 18.60
CA ASN A 168 -15.52 -5.82 19.10
C ASN A 168 -15.47 -7.20 19.77
N ILE A 169 -15.75 -7.22 21.07
CA ILE A 169 -15.67 -8.42 21.92
C ILE A 169 -16.51 -9.60 21.42
N ARG A 170 -17.57 -9.34 20.63
CA ARG A 170 -18.44 -10.39 20.08
C ARG A 170 -17.73 -11.33 19.09
N TYR A 171 -16.60 -10.91 18.52
CA TYR A 171 -15.83 -11.73 17.58
C TYR A 171 -14.75 -12.59 18.25
N PHE A 172 -14.64 -12.56 19.58
CA PHE A 172 -13.64 -13.32 20.37
C PHE A 172 -14.28 -14.39 21.26
N VAL A 173 -15.50 -14.83 20.94
CA VAL A 173 -16.26 -15.87 21.65
C VAL A 173 -16.14 -17.21 20.94
#